data_AF-A0A6I9Q8E7-F1
#
_entry.id   AF-A0A6I9Q8E7-F1
#
_cell.length_a   1.000
_cell.length_b   1.000
_cell.length_c   1.000
_cell.angle_alpha   90.00
_cell.angle_beta   90.00
_cell.angle_gamma   90.00
#
_symmetry.space_group_name_H-M   'P 1'
#
loop_
_entity.id
_entity.type
_entity.pdbx_description
1 polymer ?
#
loop_
_entity_poly.entity_id
_entity_poly.type
_entity_poly.pdbx_seq_one_letter_code
_entity_poly.pdbx_strand_id
1 'polypeptide(L)'
;MASASAPPRALQSSEMLSRDQLLHLFARFSVLTSQPDVKKRIADAVKDKQEAVAVTTAIQEEILLEMGIDPRYGIACLGKVNTVYENDMELMIQFYRFVAKEEMAIDEAELEPSEFAEKMLTQQKLQEQLHKQLESANFDSSAAVLTPDQIQEVVRRITTCSVKASG
;
A
#
# COMPACT_ATOMS: atom_id res chain seq x y z
N MET A 1 36.38 -28.39 -36.41
CA MET A 1 36.29 -27.35 -35.37
C MET A 1 35.29 -26.31 -35.83
N ALA A 2 34.08 -26.32 -35.27
CA ALA A 2 33.06 -25.31 -35.53
C ALA A 2 32.76 -24.65 -34.18
N SER A 3 33.20 -23.41 -34.01
CA SER A 3 32.93 -22.62 -32.81
C SER A 3 31.51 -22.07 -32.94
N ALA A 4 30.58 -22.60 -32.15
CA ALA A 4 29.24 -22.08 -32.03
C ALA A 4 29.31 -20.77 -31.25
N SER A 5 29.11 -19.65 -31.95
CA SER A 5 28.85 -18.35 -31.33
C SER A 5 27.47 -18.44 -30.66
N ALA A 6 27.46 -18.58 -29.34
CA ALA A 6 26.25 -18.35 -28.56
C ALA A 6 25.87 -16.86 -28.65
N PRO A 7 24.59 -16.50 -28.79
CA PRO A 7 24.17 -15.11 -28.69
C PRO A 7 24.55 -14.54 -27.32
N PRO A 8 24.80 -13.23 -27.19
CA PRO A 8 25.05 -12.63 -25.90
C PRO A 8 23.84 -12.90 -25.03
N ARG A 9 24.06 -13.64 -23.94
CA ARG A 9 23.10 -13.75 -22.86
C ARG A 9 22.82 -12.32 -22.39
N ALA A 10 21.60 -11.83 -22.62
CA ALA A 10 21.08 -10.65 -21.93
C ALA A 10 20.91 -11.01 -20.45
N LEU A 11 22.04 -11.16 -19.75
CA LEU A 11 22.12 -11.43 -18.33
C LEU A 11 22.13 -10.08 -17.61
N GLN A 12 20.97 -9.76 -17.03
CA GLN A 12 20.84 -9.15 -15.71
C GLN A 12 21.52 -7.79 -15.48
N SER A 13 20.77 -6.72 -15.73
CA SER A 13 20.90 -5.47 -14.97
C SER A 13 19.58 -4.70 -14.98
N SER A 14 18.49 -5.31 -14.51
CA SER A 14 17.33 -4.49 -14.14
C SER A 14 17.73 -3.81 -12.83
N GLU A 15 18.11 -2.53 -12.89
CA GLU A 15 18.41 -1.72 -11.69
C GLU A 15 17.19 -1.54 -10.77
N MET A 16 16.03 -2.03 -11.23
CA MET A 16 14.72 -1.82 -10.65
C MET A 16 13.83 -3.06 -10.83
N LEU A 17 12.85 -3.23 -9.94
CA LEU A 17 11.73 -4.15 -10.12
C LEU A 17 10.90 -3.79 -11.35
N SER A 18 10.36 -4.79 -12.03
CA SER A 18 9.46 -4.56 -13.16
C SER A 18 8.12 -3.97 -12.70
N ARG A 19 7.39 -3.36 -13.63
CA ARG A 19 6.03 -2.86 -13.41
C ARG A 19 5.12 -3.92 -12.80
N ASP A 20 5.11 -5.13 -13.35
CA ASP A 20 4.25 -6.21 -12.87
C ASP A 20 4.62 -6.69 -11.47
N GLN A 21 5.92 -6.71 -11.14
CA GLN A 21 6.40 -7.03 -9.79
C GLN A 21 5.98 -5.98 -8.76
N LEU A 22 6.05 -4.70 -9.11
CA LEU A 22 5.57 -3.60 -8.26
C LEU A 22 4.06 -3.67 -8.05
N LEU A 23 3.29 -3.84 -9.12
CA LEU A 23 1.82 -3.95 -9.02
C LEU A 23 1.41 -5.18 -8.20
N HIS A 24 2.11 -6.31 -8.35
CA HIS A 24 1.88 -7.49 -7.54
C HIS A 24 2.14 -7.22 -6.05
N LEU A 25 3.28 -6.60 -5.72
CA LEU A 25 3.61 -6.20 -4.36
C LEU A 25 2.53 -5.30 -3.75
N PHE A 26 2.11 -4.26 -4.48
CA PHE A 26 1.10 -3.30 -4.02
C PHE A 26 -0.25 -3.98 -3.74
N ALA A 27 -0.71 -4.81 -4.68
CA ALA A 27 -1.97 -5.52 -4.56
C ALA A 27 -1.95 -6.53 -3.40
N ARG A 28 -0.90 -7.35 -3.32
CA ARG A 28 -0.73 -8.36 -2.28
C ARG A 28 -0.64 -7.72 -0.90
N PHE A 29 0.16 -6.66 -0.76
CA PHE A 29 0.28 -5.91 0.49
C PHE A 29 -1.06 -5.33 0.92
N SER A 30 -1.80 -4.69 0.01
CA SER A 30 -3.11 -4.12 0.33
C SER A 30 -4.12 -5.17 0.80
N VAL A 31 -4.07 -6.39 0.25
CA VAL A 31 -4.91 -7.50 0.71
C VAL A 31 -4.49 -7.95 2.11
N LEU A 32 -3.19 -8.16 2.34
CA LEU A 32 -2.67 -8.63 3.62
C LEU A 32 -2.94 -7.64 4.74
N THR A 33 -2.64 -6.36 4.58
CA THR A 33 -2.87 -5.34 5.62
C THR A 33 -4.34 -5.05 5.91
N SER A 34 -5.26 -5.54 5.06
CA SER A 34 -6.69 -5.50 5.32
C SER A 34 -7.19 -6.70 6.15
N GLN A 35 -6.39 -7.75 6.33
CA GLN A 35 -6.78 -8.96 7.06
C GLN A 35 -6.71 -8.73 8.58
N PRO A 36 -7.70 -9.21 9.35
CA PRO A 36 -7.73 -9.04 10.80
C PRO A 36 -6.47 -9.58 11.50
N ASP A 37 -5.96 -10.72 11.07
CA ASP A 37 -4.78 -11.35 11.69
C ASP A 37 -3.50 -10.53 11.48
N VAL A 38 -3.36 -9.91 10.30
CA VAL A 38 -2.23 -9.03 9.99
C VAL A 38 -2.35 -7.71 10.75
N LYS A 39 -3.55 -7.11 10.79
CA LYS A 39 -3.78 -5.91 11.62
C LYS A 39 -3.46 -6.16 13.08
N LYS A 40 -3.90 -7.31 13.61
CA LYS A 40 -3.57 -7.73 14.97
C LYS A 40 -2.06 -7.91 15.15
N ARG A 41 -1.36 -8.53 14.20
CA ARG A 41 0.10 -8.65 14.23
C ARG A 41 0.80 -7.29 14.32
N ILE A 42 0.34 -6.28 13.57
CA ILE A 42 0.91 -4.92 13.62
C ILE A 42 0.62 -4.28 14.98
N ALA A 43 -0.62 -4.33 15.46
CA ALA A 43 -1.01 -3.77 16.75
C ALA A 43 -0.31 -4.43 17.96
N ASP A 44 -0.18 -5.75 17.95
CA ASP A 44 0.54 -6.51 18.99
C ASP A 44 2.01 -6.11 19.04
N ALA A 45 2.65 -5.87 17.88
CA ALA A 45 4.04 -5.42 17.82
C ALA A 45 4.22 -4.00 18.38
N VAL A 46 3.30 -3.07 18.07
CA VAL A 46 3.30 -1.72 18.64
C VAL A 46 3.15 -1.78 20.16
N LYS A 47 2.26 -2.65 20.66
CA LYS A 47 2.10 -2.90 22.11
C LYS A 47 3.37 -3.44 22.75
N ASP A 48 4.13 -4.24 22.02
CA ASP A 48 5.46 -4.75 22.42
C ASP A 48 6.59 -3.74 22.17
N LYS A 49 6.26 -2.47 21.90
CA LYS A 49 7.17 -1.34 21.67
C LYS A 49 8.06 -1.48 20.43
N GLN A 50 7.61 -2.25 19.44
CA GLN A 50 8.20 -2.25 18.11
C GLN A 50 7.56 -1.16 17.25
N GLU A 51 8.28 -0.68 16.25
CA GLU A 51 7.73 0.30 15.31
C GLU A 51 6.80 -0.42 14.32
N ALA A 52 5.60 0.13 14.08
CA ALA A 52 4.65 -0.46 13.13
C ALA A 52 5.26 -0.58 11.72
N VAL A 53 6.08 0.41 11.34
CA VAL A 53 6.81 0.42 10.06
C VAL A 53 7.74 -0.78 9.89
N ALA A 54 8.34 -1.29 10.98
CA ALA A 54 9.20 -2.48 10.90
C ALA A 54 8.37 -3.73 10.54
N VAL A 55 7.14 -3.81 11.05
CA VAL A 55 6.23 -4.92 10.76
C VAL A 55 5.67 -4.82 9.35
N THR A 56 5.28 -3.63 8.90
CA THR A 56 4.82 -3.44 7.51
C THR A 56 5.94 -3.68 6.52
N THR A 57 7.17 -3.27 6.85
CA THR A 57 8.37 -3.62 6.07
C THR A 57 8.55 -5.14 6.01
N ALA A 58 8.47 -5.85 7.14
CA ALA A 58 8.58 -7.32 7.13
C ALA A 58 7.51 -8.00 6.25
N ILE A 59 6.30 -7.46 6.20
CA ILE A 59 5.25 -7.95 5.28
C ILE A 59 5.66 -7.70 3.82
N GLN A 60 6.22 -6.54 3.48
CA GLN A 60 6.76 -6.30 2.14
C GLN A 60 7.88 -7.29 1.80
N GLU A 61 8.78 -7.57 2.74
CA GLU A 61 9.86 -8.56 2.59
C GLU A 61 9.32 -9.98 2.35
N GLU A 62 8.29 -10.40 3.10
CA GLU A 62 7.61 -11.69 2.90
C GLU A 62 7.05 -11.82 1.47
N ILE A 63 6.37 -10.79 0.97
CA ILE A 63 5.83 -10.78 -0.40
C ILE A 63 6.95 -10.80 -1.45
N LEU A 64 8.03 -10.07 -1.22
CA LEU A 64 9.20 -10.08 -2.12
C LEU A 64 9.82 -11.49 -2.18
N LEU A 65 9.94 -12.17 -1.04
CA LEU A 65 10.40 -13.57 -0.99
C LEU A 65 9.44 -14.52 -1.72
N GLU A 66 8.12 -14.36 -1.57
CA GLU A 66 7.12 -15.14 -2.32
C GLU A 66 7.31 -15.01 -3.84
N MET A 67 7.72 -13.83 -4.31
CA MET A 67 8.03 -13.57 -5.72
C MET A 67 9.44 -14.03 -6.16
N GLY A 68 10.26 -14.57 -5.25
CA GLY A 68 11.65 -14.94 -5.53
C GLY A 68 12.60 -13.74 -5.65
N ILE A 69 12.25 -12.60 -5.05
CA ILE A 69 13.04 -11.37 -5.04
C ILE A 69 13.77 -11.24 -3.70
N ASP A 70 15.04 -10.82 -3.74
CA ASP A 70 15.78 -10.47 -2.54
C ASP A 70 15.14 -9.26 -1.84
N PRO A 71 14.76 -9.37 -0.55
CA PRO A 71 14.06 -8.29 0.15
C PRO A 71 14.83 -6.98 0.22
N ARG A 72 16.15 -7.04 0.46
CA ARG A 72 16.98 -5.83 0.55
C ARG A 72 17.00 -5.09 -0.78
N TYR A 73 17.14 -5.83 -1.88
CA TYR A 73 17.03 -5.29 -3.22
C TYR A 73 15.63 -4.71 -3.49
N GLY A 74 14.56 -5.44 -3.16
CA GLY A 74 13.18 -4.99 -3.41
C GLY A 74 12.80 -3.72 -2.63
N ILE A 75 13.15 -3.64 -1.34
CA ILE A 75 12.94 -2.45 -0.52
C ILE A 75 13.76 -1.26 -1.06
N ALA A 76 15.02 -1.49 -1.45
CA ALA A 76 15.83 -0.45 -2.08
C ALA A 76 15.23 0.04 -3.43
N CYS A 77 14.49 -0.81 -4.14
CA CYS A 77 13.77 -0.42 -5.35
C CYS A 77 12.59 0.50 -5.02
N LEU A 78 11.83 0.28 -3.95
CA LEU A 78 10.70 1.13 -3.57
C LEU A 78 11.09 2.61 -3.44
N GLY A 79 12.26 2.90 -2.89
CA GLY A 79 12.80 4.27 -2.78
C GLY A 79 13.15 4.93 -4.13
N LYS A 80 13.17 4.17 -5.23
CA LYS A 80 13.52 4.65 -6.58
C LYS A 80 12.32 4.72 -7.52
N VAL A 81 11.12 4.24 -7.12
CA VAL A 81 9.93 4.18 -7.98
C VAL A 81 9.60 5.55 -8.56
N ASN A 82 9.61 6.59 -7.72
CA ASN A 82 9.32 7.97 -8.13
C ASN A 82 10.31 8.54 -9.16
N THR A 83 11.51 7.97 -9.30
CA THR A 83 12.52 8.44 -10.26
C THR A 83 12.52 7.60 -11.53
N VAL A 84 12.37 6.28 -11.39
CA VAL A 84 12.43 5.35 -12.54
C VAL A 84 11.12 5.34 -13.33
N TYR A 85 9.98 5.53 -12.65
CA TYR A 85 8.64 5.40 -13.24
C TYR A 85 7.83 6.71 -13.22
N GLU A 86 8.50 7.87 -13.09
CA GLU A 86 7.82 9.19 -13.00
C GLU A 86 6.81 9.45 -14.14
N ASN A 87 7.07 8.89 -15.33
CA ASN A 87 6.25 9.06 -16.52
C ASN A 87 5.10 8.03 -16.65
N ASP A 88 5.10 6.94 -15.87
CA ASP A 88 4.02 5.95 -15.84
C ASP A 88 2.99 6.35 -14.77
N MET A 89 2.10 7.29 -15.13
CA MET A 89 1.13 7.84 -14.19
C MET A 89 0.23 6.78 -13.55
N GLU A 90 -0.12 5.71 -14.28
CA GLU A 90 -0.97 4.64 -13.74
C GLU A 90 -0.22 3.88 -12.64
N LEU A 91 1.04 3.51 -12.88
CA LEU A 91 1.87 2.88 -11.87
C LEU A 91 2.09 3.82 -10.67
N MET A 92 2.33 5.11 -10.92
CA MET A 92 2.51 6.11 -9.87
C MET A 92 1.27 6.26 -8.99
N ILE A 93 0.07 6.27 -9.58
CA ILE A 93 -1.20 6.27 -8.83
C ILE A 93 -1.29 5.03 -7.93
N GLN A 94 -0.91 3.85 -8.43
CA GLN A 94 -0.90 2.63 -7.63
C GLN A 94 0.17 2.66 -6.53
N PHE A 95 1.34 3.23 -6.80
CA PHE A 95 2.41 3.40 -5.81
C PHE A 95 1.98 4.31 -4.66
N TYR A 96 1.41 5.48 -4.95
CA TYR A 96 0.91 6.38 -3.90
C TYR A 96 -0.28 5.79 -3.14
N ARG A 97 -1.15 5.01 -3.82
CA ARG A 97 -2.19 4.24 -3.15
C ARG A 97 -1.61 3.21 -2.19
N PHE A 98 -0.55 2.52 -2.59
CA PHE A 98 0.18 1.57 -1.75
C PHE A 98 0.78 2.24 -0.51
N VAL A 99 1.49 3.37 -0.67
CA VAL A 99 2.04 4.15 0.46
C VAL A 99 0.93 4.61 1.40
N ALA A 100 -0.18 5.12 0.86
CA ALA A 100 -1.33 5.52 1.69
C ALA A 100 -1.94 4.34 2.47
N LYS A 101 -1.95 3.13 1.90
CA LYS A 101 -2.42 1.92 2.58
C LYS A 101 -1.48 1.45 3.68
N GLU A 102 -0.17 1.62 3.50
CA GLU A 102 0.82 1.36 4.55
C GLU A 102 0.63 2.34 5.72
N GLU A 103 0.58 3.64 5.43
CA GLU A 103 0.32 4.69 6.43
C GLU A 103 -0.97 4.42 7.21
N MET A 104 -2.06 4.06 6.52
CA MET A 104 -3.32 3.70 7.20
C MET A 104 -3.18 2.50 8.13
N ALA A 105 -2.39 1.49 7.76
CA ALA A 105 -2.18 0.30 8.60
C ALA A 105 -1.30 0.60 9.83
N ILE A 106 -0.35 1.52 9.68
CA ILE A 106 0.48 2.05 10.77
C ILE A 106 -0.39 2.88 11.73
N ASP A 107 -1.14 3.86 11.19
CA ASP A 107 -2.04 4.71 11.96
C ASP A 107 -3.07 3.91 12.76
N GLU A 108 -3.67 2.88 12.15
CA GLU A 108 -4.66 2.02 12.82
C GLU A 108 -4.07 1.26 14.02
N ALA A 109 -2.76 0.99 14.00
CA ALA A 109 -2.05 0.30 15.07
C ALA A 109 -1.50 1.24 16.13
N GLU A 110 -1.13 2.47 15.77
CA GLU A 110 -0.46 3.43 16.66
C GLU A 110 -1.43 4.42 17.32
N LEU A 111 -2.50 4.81 16.64
CA LEU A 111 -3.45 5.80 17.13
C LEU A 111 -4.54 5.17 17.99
N GLU A 112 -5.05 5.94 18.94
CA GLU A 112 -6.27 5.56 19.64
C GLU A 112 -7.45 5.54 18.66
N PRO A 113 -8.47 4.66 18.87
CA PRO A 113 -9.56 4.50 17.91
C PRO A 113 -10.30 5.79 17.53
N SER A 114 -10.40 6.75 18.46
CA SER A 114 -11.01 8.06 18.21
C SER A 114 -10.15 8.94 17.31
N GLU A 115 -8.83 8.95 17.52
CA GLU A 115 -7.88 9.74 16.73
C GLU A 115 -7.78 9.18 15.30
N PHE A 116 -7.73 7.85 15.19
CA PHE A 116 -7.80 7.16 13.91
C PHE A 116 -9.09 7.49 13.15
N ALA A 117 -10.25 7.42 13.82
CA ALA A 117 -11.53 7.75 13.20
C ALA A 117 -11.61 9.22 12.73
N GLU A 118 -11.07 10.16 13.50
CA GLU A 118 -11.01 11.57 13.12
C GLU A 118 -10.09 11.79 11.89
N LYS A 119 -8.93 11.13 11.86
CA LYS A 119 -8.00 11.17 10.72
C LYS A 119 -8.69 10.62 9.46
N MET A 120 -9.38 9.49 9.57
CA MET A 120 -10.11 8.88 8.45
C MET A 120 -11.25 9.76 7.94
N LEU A 121 -12.03 10.37 8.83
CA LEU A 121 -13.10 11.29 8.44
C LEU A 121 -12.55 12.54 7.73
N THR A 122 -11.42 13.05 8.20
CA THR A 122 -10.74 14.20 7.60
C THR A 122 -10.23 13.85 6.20
N GLN A 123 -9.60 12.68 6.05
CA GLN A 123 -9.13 12.19 4.76
C GLN A 123 -10.29 11.97 3.77
N GLN A 124 -11.40 11.41 4.22
CA GLN A 124 -12.62 11.25 3.42
C GLN A 124 -13.14 12.61 2.92
N LYS A 125 -13.30 13.58 3.82
CA LYS A 125 -13.80 14.92 3.45
C LYS A 125 -12.90 15.60 2.42
N LEU A 126 -11.59 15.46 2.55
CA LEU A 126 -10.63 16.01 1.59
C LEU A 126 -10.77 15.33 0.22
N GLN A 127 -10.90 14.00 0.17
CA GLN A 127 -11.12 13.27 -1.08
C GLN A 127 -12.44 13.66 -1.75
N GLU A 128 -13.52 13.80 -0.99
CA GLU A 128 -14.81 14.26 -1.51
C GLU A 128 -14.74 15.69 -2.06
N GLN A 129 -14.03 16.59 -1.39
CA GLN A 129 -13.83 17.96 -1.87
C GLN A 129 -13.02 17.99 -3.16
N LEU A 130 -11.92 17.24 -3.22
CA LEU A 130 -11.10 17.13 -4.43
C LEU A 130 -11.91 16.53 -5.59
N HIS A 131 -12.71 15.49 -5.32
CA HIS A 131 -13.57 14.89 -6.34
C HIS A 131 -14.56 15.91 -6.91
N LYS A 132 -15.27 16.65 -6.05
CA LYS A 132 -16.19 17.72 -6.49
C LYS A 132 -15.50 18.80 -7.31
N GLN A 133 -14.28 19.18 -6.96
CA GLN A 133 -13.50 20.15 -7.73
C GLN A 133 -13.14 19.61 -9.12
N LEU A 134 -12.72 18.35 -9.22
CA LEU A 134 -12.40 17.69 -10.49
C LEU A 134 -13.64 17.51 -11.38
N GLU A 135 -14.77 17.09 -10.81
CA GLU A 135 -16.06 17.00 -11.52
C GLU A 135 -16.48 18.38 -12.04
N SER A 136 -16.36 19.43 -11.22
CA SER A 136 -16.68 20.81 -11.63
C SER A 136 -15.74 21.34 -12.72
N ALA A 137 -14.54 20.77 -12.83
CA ALA A 137 -13.53 21.07 -13.84
C ALA A 137 -13.60 20.13 -15.06
N ASN A 138 -14.57 19.22 -15.10
CA ASN A 138 -14.83 18.27 -16.20
C ASN A 138 -13.69 17.27 -16.47
N PHE A 139 -12.96 16.85 -15.41
CA PHE A 139 -11.92 15.82 -15.47
C PHE A 139 -12.44 14.46 -14.97
N ASP A 140 -12.13 13.36 -15.68
CA ASP A 140 -12.48 11.99 -15.25
C ASP A 140 -11.67 11.56 -14.00
N SER A 141 -12.39 11.27 -12.91
CA SER A 141 -11.83 10.97 -11.59
C SER A 141 -11.38 9.51 -11.45
N SER A 142 -10.21 9.17 -12.00
CA SER A 142 -9.58 7.85 -11.80
C SER A 142 -8.63 7.80 -10.57
N ALA A 143 -8.51 8.90 -9.82
CA ALA A 143 -7.46 9.09 -8.80
C ALA A 143 -7.90 8.76 -7.35
N ALA A 144 -9.13 8.31 -7.11
CA ALA A 144 -9.62 8.05 -5.75
C ALA A 144 -8.91 6.86 -5.10
N VAL A 145 -8.22 7.11 -3.97
CA VAL A 145 -7.44 6.12 -3.18
C VAL A 145 -8.35 5.04 -2.54
N LEU A 146 -9.58 5.40 -2.21
CA LEU A 146 -10.67 4.52 -1.79
C LEU A 146 -11.92 4.88 -2.60
N THR A 147 -12.74 3.89 -2.95
CA THR A 147 -14.08 4.19 -3.47
C THR A 147 -14.99 4.63 -2.32
N PRO A 148 -16.04 5.43 -2.58
CA PRO A 148 -17.02 5.79 -1.55
C PRO A 148 -17.54 4.58 -0.77
N ASP A 149 -17.75 3.44 -1.44
CA ASP A 149 -18.20 2.19 -0.81
C ASP A 149 -17.19 1.59 0.17
N GLN A 150 -15.89 1.66 -0.14
CA GLN A 150 -14.84 1.18 0.76
C GLN A 150 -14.75 2.05 2.02
N ILE A 151 -14.97 3.36 1.88
CA ILE A 151 -14.99 4.28 3.01
C ILE A 151 -16.22 4.01 3.89
N GLN A 152 -17.39 3.82 3.27
CA GLN A 152 -18.63 3.53 3.97
C GLN A 152 -18.57 2.20 4.75
N GLU A 153 -17.91 1.18 4.18
CA GLU A 153 -17.69 -0.10 4.86
C GLU A 153 -16.74 0.02 6.06
N VAL A 154 -15.69 0.83 5.98
CA VAL A 154 -14.80 1.12 7.13
C VAL A 154 -15.57 1.84 8.24
N VAL A 155 -16.34 2.88 7.90
CA VAL A 155 -17.16 3.64 8.87
C VAL A 155 -18.23 2.74 9.52
N ARG A 156 -18.87 1.87 8.74
CA ARG A 156 -19.86 0.90 9.23
C ARG A 156 -19.24 -0.09 10.22
N ARG A 157 -18.05 -0.63 9.93
CA ARG A 157 -17.35 -1.54 10.86
C ARG A 157 -17.03 -0.85 12.18
N ILE A 158 -16.53 0.38 12.14
CA ILE A 158 -16.23 1.18 13.33
C ILE A 158 -17.49 1.43 14.18
N THR A 159 -18.59 1.85 13.55
CA THR A 159 -19.87 2.10 14.26
C THR A 159 -20.51 0.82 14.83
N THR A 160 -20.33 -0.34 14.19
CA THR A 160 -20.85 -1.62 14.72
C THR A 160 -20.00 -2.22 15.85
N CYS A 161 -18.71 -1.90 15.94
CA CYS A 161 -17.87 -2.33 17.06
C CYS A 161 -18.24 -1.60 18.37
N SER A 162 -18.65 -0.33 18.32
CA SER A 162 -19.10 0.42 19.51
C SER A 162 -20.41 -0.09 20.11
N VAL A 163 -21.25 -0.83 19.37
CA VAL A 163 -22.53 -1.34 19.89
C VAL A 163 -22.39 -2.67 20.65
N LYS A 164 -21.32 -3.44 20.40
CA LYS A 164 -21.08 -4.74 21.08
C LYS A 164 -20.32 -4.64 22.39
N ALA A 165 -19.80 -3.47 22.76
CA ALA A 165 -19.08 -3.25 24.02
C ALA A 165 -19.98 -2.76 25.18
N SER A 166 -21.30 -2.65 24.96
CA SER A 166 -22.26 -2.11 25.94
C SER A 166 -23.44 -3.06 26.24
N GLY A 167 -23.27 -4.38 26.01
CA GLY A 167 -24.28 -5.40 26.28
C GLY A 167 -23.77 -6.51 27.18
#